data_AF-A0A6A2YAA5-F1
#
_entry.id   AF-A0A6A2YAA5-F1
#
_cell.length_a   1.000
_cell.length_b   1.000
_cell.length_c   1.000
_cell.angle_alpha   90.00
_cell.angle_beta   90.00
_cell.angle_gamma   90.00
#
_symmetry.space_group_name_H-M   'P 1'
#
loop_
_entity.id
_entity.type
_entity.pdbx_description
1 polymer ?
#
loop_
_entity_poly.entity_id
_entity_poly.type
_entity_poly.pdbx_seq_one_letter_code
_entity_poly.pdbx_strand_id
1 'polypeptide(L)'
;MDVLRLTLFTGAAANVSDALTINVQPGDLYRCSSKGMFSHIVAHQFLRQKLRYFPWRWTFATNVIMIAPGQTSDVLLTADQTPACYYMAAHVYNSANSPFDNTTTTAILEYKSAPCSAKKGQSLKLIFPQLSGFNDTATLIAFTSQLRSFSKAKVPLEIDESLFFTVGLGLINCTNPNSPRCQGPNGTRFAASINNVSFVLPRMNSLMQAYYQGQPNIFTTNFPPFPPLQFDYSVEDHPMHLHGYQFYVVENGFGNFDPKNDPAKFNRIDPPERNTIGTPPGGWVAIRFEADNPDKMPNINNSIWLLHCHLDSHLPWGLATAFLVENGVGKLQTVQPPPLDLP
;
A
#
# COMPACT_ATOMS: atom_id res chain seq x y z
N MET A 1 15.02 9.98 -16.76
CA MET A 1 14.65 10.57 -15.46
C MET A 1 13.70 9.61 -14.79
N ASP A 2 13.84 9.40 -13.49
CA ASP A 2 12.87 8.64 -12.68
C ASP A 2 11.53 9.39 -12.57
N VAL A 3 10.42 8.67 -12.34
CA VAL A 3 9.07 9.21 -12.18
C VAL A 3 9.04 10.29 -11.10
N LEU A 4 9.66 10.02 -9.95
CA LEU A 4 9.88 10.96 -8.84
C LEU A 4 10.57 12.26 -9.29
N ARG A 5 11.60 12.18 -10.15
CA ARG A 5 12.31 13.38 -10.64
C ARG A 5 11.49 14.13 -11.69
N LEU A 6 10.71 13.42 -12.50
CA LEU A 6 9.85 14.04 -13.52
C LEU A 6 8.72 14.84 -12.87
N THR A 7 7.98 14.24 -11.92
CA THR A 7 6.87 14.91 -11.21
C THR A 7 7.33 16.12 -10.42
N LEU A 8 8.47 16.03 -9.71
CA LEU A 8 9.08 17.16 -9.00
C LEU A 8 9.54 18.30 -9.94
N PHE A 9 9.92 17.98 -11.18
CA PHE A 9 10.40 18.96 -12.16
C PHE A 9 9.27 19.64 -12.94
N THR A 10 8.25 18.89 -13.36
CA THR A 10 7.15 19.42 -14.18
C THR A 10 5.98 19.96 -13.36
N GLY A 11 5.79 19.46 -12.13
CA GLY A 11 4.58 19.69 -11.34
C GLY A 11 3.32 19.03 -11.92
N ALA A 12 3.44 18.22 -12.98
CA ALA A 12 2.35 17.48 -13.59
C ALA A 12 2.17 16.09 -12.97
N ALA A 13 1.17 15.36 -13.46
CA ALA A 13 1.05 13.92 -13.26
C ALA A 13 2.26 13.18 -13.86
N ALA A 14 2.56 12.02 -13.29
CA ALA A 14 3.47 11.07 -13.90
C ALA A 14 2.92 10.65 -15.28
N ASN A 15 3.81 10.38 -16.23
CA ASN A 15 3.38 9.67 -17.44
C ASN A 15 2.83 8.30 -17.03
N VAL A 16 1.71 7.91 -17.66
CA VAL A 16 1.20 6.55 -17.56
C VAL A 16 2.31 5.56 -17.97
N SER A 17 2.52 4.54 -17.15
CA SER A 17 3.55 3.53 -17.37
C SER A 17 2.92 2.28 -17.99
N ASP A 18 3.46 1.82 -19.12
CA ASP A 18 3.08 0.54 -19.75
C ASP A 18 3.60 -0.69 -18.95
N ALA A 19 4.34 -0.46 -17.86
CA ALA A 19 5.06 -1.50 -17.12
C ALA A 19 4.36 -1.92 -15.80
N LEU A 20 3.24 -2.64 -15.92
CA LEU A 20 2.66 -3.41 -14.81
C LEU A 20 3.57 -4.59 -14.42
N THR A 21 4.60 -4.32 -13.61
CA THR A 21 5.59 -5.32 -13.18
C THR A 21 5.08 -6.11 -11.97
N ILE A 22 4.52 -7.30 -12.22
CA ILE A 22 4.10 -8.24 -11.17
C ILE A 22 5.18 -9.31 -11.01
N ASN A 23 6.01 -9.18 -9.96
CA ASN A 23 7.04 -10.16 -9.65
C ASN A 23 6.44 -11.39 -8.96
N VAL A 24 6.15 -12.44 -9.74
CA VAL A 24 5.70 -13.74 -9.26
C VAL A 24 6.89 -14.67 -9.05
N GLN A 25 7.05 -15.19 -7.83
CA GLN A 25 7.98 -16.28 -7.54
C GLN A 25 7.19 -17.59 -7.28
N PRO A 26 7.54 -18.71 -7.94
CA PRO A 26 7.05 -20.03 -7.56
C PRO A 26 7.48 -20.36 -6.13
N GLY A 27 6.52 -20.69 -5.26
CA GLY A 27 6.80 -21.03 -3.85
C GLY A 27 7.13 -22.51 -3.67
N ASP A 28 7.81 -22.85 -2.57
CA ASP A 28 8.12 -24.24 -2.23
C ASP A 28 6.85 -25.07 -1.97
N LEU A 29 6.91 -26.35 -2.37
CA LEU A 29 5.90 -27.35 -2.05
C LEU A 29 6.02 -27.76 -0.57
N TYR A 30 5.18 -27.21 0.29
CA TYR A 30 5.09 -27.60 1.70
C TYR A 30 4.81 -29.12 1.85
N ARG A 31 5.38 -29.77 2.88
CA ARG A 31 5.24 -31.22 3.09
C ARG A 31 3.79 -31.73 3.27
N CYS A 32 2.85 -30.85 3.59
CA CYS A 32 1.41 -31.17 3.67
C CYS A 32 0.66 -31.02 2.33
N SER A 33 1.35 -30.69 1.24
CA SER A 33 0.77 -30.57 -0.09
C SER A 33 0.43 -31.95 -0.65
N SER A 34 -0.87 -32.21 -0.84
CA SER A 34 -1.32 -33.39 -1.57
C SER A 34 -0.91 -33.29 -3.05
N LYS A 35 -0.82 -34.44 -3.74
CA LYS A 35 -0.58 -34.48 -5.19
C LYS A 35 -1.70 -33.67 -5.90
N GLY A 36 -1.36 -32.46 -6.39
CA GLY A 36 -2.31 -31.53 -7.02
C GLY A 36 -2.36 -30.12 -6.41
N MET A 37 -1.75 -29.89 -5.24
CA MET A 37 -1.52 -28.54 -4.70
C MET A 37 -0.26 -27.91 -5.30
N PHE A 38 -0.34 -26.65 -5.72
CA PHE A 38 0.80 -25.84 -6.11
C PHE A 38 0.83 -24.53 -5.30
N SER A 39 2.00 -24.19 -4.76
CA SER A 39 2.22 -22.93 -4.05
C SER A 39 2.68 -21.87 -5.04
N HIS A 40 2.00 -20.72 -5.08
CA HIS A 40 2.27 -19.66 -6.04
C HIS A 40 2.08 -18.31 -5.36
N ILE A 41 3.15 -17.52 -5.24
CA ILE A 41 3.05 -16.12 -4.81
C ILE A 41 2.48 -15.32 -5.98
N VAL A 42 1.15 -15.34 -6.11
CA VAL A 42 0.43 -14.80 -7.28
C VAL A 42 -0.72 -13.92 -6.82
N ALA A 43 -0.73 -12.70 -7.32
CA ALA A 43 -1.91 -11.85 -7.31
C ALA A 43 -2.84 -12.19 -8.50
N HIS A 44 -4.10 -11.77 -8.35
CA HIS A 44 -5.17 -11.75 -9.35
C HIS A 44 -5.93 -13.06 -9.64
N GLN A 45 -6.83 -12.98 -10.62
CA GLN A 45 -8.13 -13.65 -10.60
C GLN A 45 -8.13 -14.98 -11.37
N PHE A 46 -8.51 -16.06 -10.69
CA PHE A 46 -8.57 -17.42 -11.23
C PHE A 46 -10.00 -17.82 -11.56
N LEU A 47 -10.18 -18.42 -12.75
CA LEU A 47 -11.46 -19.00 -13.12
C LEU A 47 -11.69 -20.33 -12.38
N ARG A 48 -12.62 -20.33 -11.42
CA ARG A 48 -13.14 -21.50 -10.67
C ARG A 48 -12.12 -22.33 -9.86
N GLN A 49 -10.86 -21.93 -9.79
CA GLN A 49 -9.89 -22.58 -8.89
C GLN A 49 -10.00 -22.00 -7.50
N LYS A 50 -10.16 -22.87 -6.49
CA LYS A 50 -10.29 -22.46 -5.09
C LYS A 50 -8.92 -22.04 -4.56
N LEU A 51 -8.61 -20.74 -4.61
CA LEU A 51 -7.50 -20.17 -3.85
C LEU A 51 -7.74 -20.39 -2.35
N ARG A 52 -6.66 -20.48 -1.58
CA ARG A 52 -6.69 -20.33 -0.12
C ARG A 52 -5.60 -19.37 0.32
N TYR A 53 -6.01 -18.22 0.86
CA TYR A 53 -5.11 -17.30 1.55
C TYR A 53 -4.64 -17.97 2.85
N PHE A 54 -3.34 -17.97 3.14
CA PHE A 54 -2.77 -18.68 4.30
C PHE A 54 -2.74 -17.80 5.57
N PRO A 55 -2.71 -18.38 6.80
CA PRO A 55 -2.52 -19.81 7.11
C PRO A 55 -3.75 -20.56 7.68
N TRP A 56 -3.64 -21.90 7.67
CA TRP A 56 -4.64 -22.98 7.81
C TRP A 56 -5.89 -22.82 8.70
N ARG A 57 -5.96 -21.91 9.68
CA ARG A 57 -7.13 -21.80 10.58
C ARG A 57 -8.17 -20.77 10.11
N TRP A 58 -7.75 -19.80 9.29
CA TRP A 58 -8.60 -18.72 8.75
C TRP A 58 -8.39 -18.52 7.25
N THR A 59 -8.20 -19.61 6.50
CA THR A 59 -8.08 -19.53 5.05
C THR A 59 -9.46 -19.30 4.42
N PHE A 60 -9.72 -18.09 3.92
CA PHE A 60 -10.86 -17.87 3.04
C PHE A 60 -10.52 -18.27 1.60
N ALA A 61 -11.57 -18.53 0.82
CA ALA A 61 -11.46 -18.88 -0.58
C ALA A 61 -12.03 -17.79 -1.45
N THR A 62 -11.26 -17.36 -2.44
CA THR A 62 -11.63 -16.30 -3.37
C THR A 62 -11.29 -16.72 -4.79
N ASN A 63 -11.98 -16.13 -5.76
CA ASN A 63 -11.57 -16.19 -7.16
C ASN A 63 -10.69 -14.98 -7.53
N VAL A 64 -10.75 -13.87 -6.78
CA VAL A 64 -10.08 -12.59 -7.07
C VAL A 64 -9.18 -12.15 -5.91
N ILE A 65 -8.08 -11.47 -6.21
CA ILE A 65 -7.16 -10.89 -5.24
C ILE A 65 -7.00 -9.42 -5.58
N MET A 66 -7.21 -8.56 -4.58
CA MET A 66 -6.99 -7.12 -4.69
C MET A 66 -5.72 -6.79 -3.93
N ILE A 67 -4.76 -6.15 -4.61
CA ILE A 67 -3.44 -5.84 -4.06
C ILE A 67 -3.07 -4.43 -4.49
N ALA A 68 -2.62 -3.60 -3.54
CA ALA A 68 -2.16 -2.25 -3.80
C ALA A 68 -0.62 -2.19 -3.83
N PRO A 69 -0.01 -1.18 -4.48
CA PRO A 69 1.43 -0.92 -4.36
C PRO A 69 1.92 -0.94 -2.92
N GLY A 70 3.08 -1.56 -2.67
CA GLY A 70 3.63 -1.75 -1.32
C GLY A 70 3.03 -2.91 -0.52
N GLN A 71 2.07 -3.67 -1.06
CA GLN A 71 1.56 -4.89 -0.44
C GLN A 71 2.15 -6.17 -1.08
N THR A 72 2.20 -7.24 -0.30
CA THR A 72 2.46 -8.62 -0.76
C THR A 72 1.33 -9.54 -0.29
N SER A 73 1.20 -10.72 -0.90
CA SER A 73 0.20 -11.73 -0.50
C SER A 73 0.60 -13.12 -0.99
N ASP A 74 0.56 -14.10 -0.07
CA ASP A 74 0.77 -15.51 -0.38
C ASP A 74 -0.56 -16.23 -0.58
N VAL A 75 -0.68 -16.98 -1.67
CA VAL A 75 -1.88 -17.79 -1.96
C VAL A 75 -1.53 -19.22 -2.34
N LEU A 76 -2.36 -20.15 -1.89
CA LEU A 76 -2.33 -21.53 -2.35
C LEU A 76 -3.28 -21.70 -3.52
N LEU A 77 -2.78 -22.21 -4.65
CA LEU A 77 -3.58 -22.57 -5.81
C LEU A 77 -3.93 -24.07 -5.79
N THR A 78 -5.23 -24.37 -5.89
CA THR A 78 -5.71 -25.75 -6.05
C THR A 78 -5.96 -26.01 -7.54
N ALA A 79 -5.12 -26.83 -8.17
CA ALA A 79 -5.23 -27.17 -9.60
C ALA A 79 -6.18 -28.37 -9.81
N ASP A 80 -7.47 -28.16 -9.52
CA ASP A 80 -8.54 -29.18 -9.55
C ASP A 80 -9.46 -29.11 -10.78
N GLN A 81 -9.17 -28.24 -11.74
CA GLN A 81 -9.97 -28.07 -12.95
C GLN A 81 -9.60 -29.10 -14.03
N THR A 82 -10.44 -29.21 -15.06
CA THR A 82 -10.16 -30.00 -16.26
C THR A 82 -8.79 -29.61 -16.84
N PRO A 83 -7.84 -30.54 -17.05
CA PRO A 83 -6.52 -30.20 -17.57
C PRO A 83 -6.57 -29.45 -18.90
N ALA A 84 -6.12 -28.19 -18.87
CA ALA A 84 -6.16 -27.24 -19.98
C ALA A 84 -5.17 -26.08 -19.71
N CYS A 85 -5.23 -25.05 -20.57
CA CYS A 85 -4.48 -23.81 -20.41
C CYS A 85 -5.39 -22.70 -19.88
N TYR A 86 -4.99 -22.10 -18.76
CA TYR A 86 -5.74 -21.05 -18.09
C TYR A 86 -4.93 -19.75 -18.11
N TYR A 87 -5.57 -18.62 -18.40
CA TYR A 87 -4.95 -17.34 -18.14
C TYR A 87 -5.02 -17.00 -16.66
N MET A 88 -3.91 -16.55 -16.11
CA MET A 88 -3.88 -15.64 -14.98
C MET A 88 -3.88 -14.23 -15.58
N ALA A 89 -4.79 -13.36 -15.16
CA ALA A 89 -4.93 -12.02 -15.73
C ALA A 89 -5.05 -10.98 -14.62
N ALA A 90 -4.44 -9.81 -14.86
CA ALA A 90 -4.38 -8.70 -13.93
C ALA A 90 -4.66 -7.39 -14.68
N HIS A 91 -5.45 -6.52 -14.06
CA HIS A 91 -5.78 -5.20 -14.58
C HIS A 91 -5.86 -4.21 -13.42
N VAL A 92 -5.79 -2.91 -13.74
CA VAL A 92 -5.77 -1.84 -12.74
C VAL A 92 -7.16 -1.65 -12.13
N TYR A 93 -7.22 -1.58 -10.80
CA TYR A 93 -8.34 -0.97 -10.09
C TYR A 93 -8.11 0.56 -10.02
N ASN A 94 -9.10 1.35 -10.41
CA ASN A 94 -9.05 2.80 -10.35
C ASN A 94 -10.45 3.38 -10.05
N SER A 95 -10.56 4.15 -8.97
CA SER A 95 -11.74 4.96 -8.62
C SER A 95 -11.58 6.45 -8.94
N ALA A 96 -10.36 6.92 -9.22
CA ALA A 96 -10.08 8.31 -9.53
C ALA A 96 -10.55 8.66 -10.95
N ASN A 97 -11.10 9.86 -11.10
CA ASN A 97 -11.48 10.41 -12.41
C ASN A 97 -10.26 10.99 -13.16
N SER A 98 -9.25 10.15 -13.37
CA SER A 98 -7.95 10.49 -13.96
C SER A 98 -7.53 9.45 -15.00
N PRO A 99 -6.78 9.82 -16.07
CA PRO A 99 -6.26 8.87 -17.04
C PRO A 99 -5.33 7.84 -16.40
N PHE A 100 -5.47 6.57 -16.80
CA PHE A 100 -4.69 5.44 -16.31
C PHE A 100 -4.47 4.41 -17.43
N ASP A 101 -3.53 3.49 -17.25
CA ASP A 101 -3.43 2.33 -18.14
C ASP A 101 -4.54 1.32 -17.81
N ASN A 102 -5.41 1.07 -18.78
CA ASN A 102 -6.50 0.09 -18.69
C ASN A 102 -6.19 -1.18 -19.51
N THR A 103 -4.92 -1.44 -19.82
CA THR A 103 -4.50 -2.74 -20.35
C THR A 103 -4.68 -3.85 -19.31
N THR A 104 -4.67 -5.10 -19.79
CA THR A 104 -4.68 -6.29 -18.95
C THR A 104 -3.40 -7.07 -19.22
N THR A 105 -2.56 -7.24 -18.19
CA THR A 105 -1.40 -8.12 -18.28
C THR A 105 -1.81 -9.57 -17.99
N THR A 106 -1.15 -10.53 -18.64
CA THR A 106 -1.54 -11.95 -18.58
C THR A 106 -0.35 -12.89 -18.51
N ALA A 107 -0.53 -14.00 -17.80
CA ALA A 107 0.37 -15.14 -17.77
C ALA A 107 -0.42 -16.43 -18.00
N ILE A 108 0.26 -17.52 -18.40
CA ILE A 108 -0.39 -18.80 -18.71
C ILE A 108 -0.07 -19.82 -17.61
N LEU A 109 -1.12 -20.39 -17.02
CA LEU A 109 -1.06 -21.57 -16.18
C LEU A 109 -1.33 -22.82 -17.03
N GLU A 110 -0.31 -23.66 -17.18
CA GLU A 110 -0.34 -24.89 -17.96
C GLU A 110 -0.44 -26.14 -17.07
N TYR A 111 -1.40 -27.02 -17.33
CA TYR A 111 -1.40 -28.37 -16.76
C TYR A 111 -0.42 -29.25 -17.55
N LYS A 112 0.55 -29.89 -16.87
CA LYS A 112 1.55 -30.78 -17.51
C LYS A 112 0.96 -31.90 -18.38
N SER A 113 -0.26 -32.34 -18.11
CA SER A 113 -0.99 -33.35 -18.88
C SER A 113 -1.73 -32.79 -20.12
N ALA A 114 -1.80 -31.47 -20.27
CA ALA A 114 -2.42 -30.77 -21.39
C ALA A 114 -1.61 -29.52 -21.80
N PRO A 115 -0.43 -29.68 -22.43
CA PRO A 115 0.45 -28.56 -22.75
C PRO A 115 -0.16 -27.53 -23.72
N CYS A 116 0.20 -26.26 -23.58
CA CYS A 116 -0.28 -25.14 -24.39
C CYS A 116 0.39 -25.05 -25.78
N SER A 117 0.96 -26.16 -26.25
CA SER A 117 1.56 -26.30 -27.57
C SER A 117 0.49 -26.57 -28.62
N ALA A 118 0.29 -25.62 -29.54
CA ALA A 118 -0.63 -25.79 -30.66
C ALA A 118 -0.15 -26.93 -31.58
N LYS A 119 -0.78 -28.11 -31.47
CA LYS A 119 -0.66 -29.16 -32.49
C LYS A 119 -1.21 -28.60 -33.80
N LYS A 120 -0.48 -28.75 -34.92
CA LYS A 120 -0.88 -28.22 -36.23
C LYS A 120 -2.34 -28.55 -36.53
N GLY A 121 -3.19 -27.51 -36.64
CA GLY A 121 -4.61 -27.62 -36.94
C GLY A 121 -5.58 -27.69 -35.75
N GLN A 122 -5.11 -27.69 -34.49
CA GLN A 122 -5.98 -27.60 -33.31
C GLN A 122 -5.90 -26.22 -32.66
N SER A 123 -7.03 -25.53 -32.60
CA SER A 123 -7.20 -24.34 -31.77
C SER A 123 -7.26 -24.75 -30.30
N LEU A 124 -6.26 -24.34 -29.52
CA LEU A 124 -6.29 -24.51 -28.06
C LEU A 124 -7.31 -23.55 -27.46
N LYS A 125 -8.28 -24.10 -26.73
CA LYS A 125 -9.21 -23.29 -25.93
C LYS A 125 -8.51 -22.81 -24.66
N LEU A 126 -7.78 -21.69 -24.77
CA LEU A 126 -7.31 -20.96 -23.58
C LEU A 126 -8.53 -20.40 -22.85
N ILE A 127 -8.54 -20.54 -21.52
CA ILE A 127 -9.65 -20.15 -20.67
C ILE A 127 -9.29 -18.84 -19.97
N PHE A 128 -9.95 -17.75 -20.36
CA PHE A 128 -9.72 -16.40 -19.83
C PHE A 128 -10.63 -16.10 -18.64
N PRO A 129 -10.13 -15.60 -17.50
CA PRO A 129 -10.94 -15.34 -16.31
C PRO A 129 -11.92 -14.19 -16.53
N GLN A 130 -13.10 -14.27 -15.90
CA GLN A 130 -13.97 -13.10 -15.79
C GLN A 130 -13.31 -12.11 -14.83
N LEU A 131 -12.98 -10.91 -15.32
CA LEU A 131 -12.47 -9.80 -14.52
C LEU A 131 -13.63 -8.91 -14.03
N SER A 132 -13.43 -8.24 -12.90
CA SER A 132 -14.29 -7.16 -12.41
C SER A 132 -14.22 -5.91 -13.30
N GLY A 133 -15.09 -4.92 -13.05
CA GLY A 133 -14.88 -3.57 -13.58
C GLY A 133 -13.64 -2.93 -12.94
N PHE A 134 -12.94 -2.05 -13.66
CA PHE A 134 -11.78 -1.33 -13.11
C PHE A 134 -12.17 -0.45 -11.91
N ASN A 135 -13.43 -0.03 -11.81
CA ASN A 135 -13.99 0.77 -10.73
C ASN A 135 -14.85 -0.04 -9.75
N ASP A 136 -14.67 -1.36 -9.67
CA ASP A 136 -15.44 -2.24 -8.79
C ASP A 136 -14.97 -2.18 -7.32
N THR A 137 -15.32 -1.08 -6.65
CA THR A 137 -15.04 -0.87 -5.22
C THR A 137 -15.74 -1.91 -4.35
N ALA A 138 -16.86 -2.49 -4.79
CA ALA A 138 -17.55 -3.55 -4.06
C ALA A 138 -16.67 -4.81 -3.95
N THR A 139 -16.02 -5.21 -5.04
CA THR A 139 -15.04 -6.31 -5.03
C THR A 139 -13.80 -5.97 -4.18
N LEU A 140 -13.33 -4.72 -4.19
CA LEU A 140 -12.24 -4.27 -3.30
C LEU A 140 -12.56 -4.52 -1.83
N ILE A 141 -13.69 -3.98 -1.35
CA ILE A 141 -14.12 -4.11 0.06
C ILE A 141 -14.38 -5.58 0.41
N ALA A 142 -15.04 -6.33 -0.47
CA ALA A 142 -15.37 -7.72 -0.24
C ALA A 142 -14.10 -8.58 -0.09
N PHE A 143 -13.02 -8.27 -0.81
CA PHE A 143 -11.73 -8.92 -0.61
C PHE A 143 -11.03 -8.46 0.67
N THR A 144 -10.90 -7.15 0.91
CA THR A 144 -10.11 -6.63 2.03
C THR A 144 -10.73 -6.92 3.40
N SER A 145 -12.05 -6.92 3.51
CA SER A 145 -12.79 -7.27 4.75
C SER A 145 -12.69 -8.75 5.16
N GLN A 146 -12.25 -9.64 4.27
CA GLN A 146 -11.98 -11.05 4.59
C GLN A 146 -10.59 -11.27 5.21
N LEU A 147 -9.69 -10.27 5.15
CA LEU A 147 -8.33 -10.38 5.68
C LEU A 147 -8.34 -10.38 7.21
N ARG A 148 -7.70 -11.38 7.81
CA ARG A 148 -7.55 -11.55 9.26
C ARG A 148 -6.16 -12.09 9.60
N SER A 149 -5.71 -11.86 10.82
CA SER A 149 -4.51 -12.49 11.36
C SER A 149 -4.73 -13.99 11.59
N PHE A 150 -3.66 -14.78 11.48
CA PHE A 150 -3.71 -16.24 11.64
C PHE A 150 -4.18 -16.70 13.03
N SER A 151 -3.85 -15.92 14.05
CA SER A 151 -4.12 -16.21 15.45
C SER A 151 -4.59 -14.93 16.15
N LYS A 152 -4.93 -15.03 17.44
CA LYS A 152 -5.29 -13.86 18.24
C LYS A 152 -4.12 -12.86 18.22
N ALA A 153 -4.36 -11.71 17.63
CA ALA A 153 -3.37 -10.65 17.45
C ALA A 153 -3.04 -9.98 18.80
N LYS A 154 -1.81 -9.47 18.94
CA LYS A 154 -1.39 -8.66 20.08
C LYS A 154 -1.71 -7.19 19.83
N VAL A 155 -2.98 -6.90 19.58
CA VAL A 155 -3.47 -5.54 19.32
C VAL A 155 -3.29 -4.68 20.58
N PRO A 156 -2.64 -3.51 20.52
CA PRO A 156 -2.64 -2.56 21.63
C PRO A 156 -4.10 -2.21 21.99
N LEU A 157 -4.50 -2.47 23.23
CA LEU A 157 -5.90 -2.29 23.67
C LEU A 157 -6.11 -0.93 24.31
N GLU A 158 -5.22 -0.57 25.23
CA GLU A 158 -5.02 0.78 25.76
C GLU A 158 -4.41 1.65 24.66
N ILE A 159 -4.75 2.94 24.66
CA ILE A 159 -4.39 3.90 23.63
C ILE A 159 -3.87 5.15 24.34
N ASP A 160 -2.57 5.38 24.25
CA ASP A 160 -1.92 6.55 24.82
C ASP A 160 -2.21 7.80 23.99
N GLU A 161 -2.12 7.68 22.66
CA GLU A 161 -2.32 8.76 21.70
C GLU A 161 -3.29 8.38 20.59
N SER A 162 -4.16 9.32 20.20
CA SER A 162 -5.11 9.16 19.10
C SER A 162 -4.84 10.22 18.04
N LEU A 163 -4.55 9.77 16.82
CA LEU A 163 -4.25 10.61 15.67
C LEU A 163 -5.34 10.46 14.61
N PHE A 164 -5.70 11.55 13.94
CA PHE A 164 -6.60 11.54 12.79
C PHE A 164 -5.93 12.24 11.62
N PHE A 165 -5.82 11.52 10.49
CA PHE A 165 -5.13 11.97 9.29
C PHE A 165 -6.12 12.06 8.12
N THR A 166 -6.43 13.27 7.65
CA THR A 166 -7.11 13.45 6.35
C THR A 166 -6.08 13.40 5.23
N VAL A 167 -6.38 12.62 4.19
CA VAL A 167 -5.56 12.50 2.99
C VAL A 167 -6.26 13.21 1.85
N GLY A 168 -5.64 14.29 1.35
CA GLY A 168 -6.18 15.14 0.31
C GLY A 168 -5.24 15.30 -0.89
N LEU A 169 -5.82 15.41 -2.09
CA LEU A 169 -5.12 15.81 -3.32
C LEU A 169 -5.56 17.23 -3.69
N GLY A 170 -4.64 18.05 -4.16
CA GLY A 170 -4.89 19.45 -4.47
C GLY A 170 -3.96 20.04 -5.52
N LEU A 171 -4.08 21.35 -5.72
CA LEU A 171 -3.28 22.11 -6.69
C LEU A 171 -2.63 23.31 -5.99
N ILE A 172 -1.33 23.51 -6.21
CA ILE A 172 -0.61 24.71 -5.79
C ILE A 172 -0.42 25.62 -7.01
N ASN A 173 -0.73 26.90 -6.85
CA ASN A 173 -0.63 27.86 -7.95
C ASN A 173 0.84 28.20 -8.28
N CYS A 174 1.21 28.14 -9.56
CA CYS A 174 2.53 28.52 -10.06
C CYS A 174 2.51 29.78 -10.96
N THR A 175 1.41 30.54 -11.02
CA THR A 175 1.32 31.74 -11.86
C THR A 175 2.05 32.98 -11.30
N ASN A 176 2.69 32.88 -10.14
CA ASN A 176 3.50 33.96 -9.58
C ASN A 176 4.76 34.18 -10.45
N PRO A 177 5.20 35.43 -10.69
CA PRO A 177 6.26 35.75 -11.66
C PRO A 177 7.64 35.14 -11.38
N ASN A 178 7.88 34.66 -10.14
CA ASN A 178 9.13 33.99 -9.73
C ASN A 178 8.96 32.47 -9.52
N SER A 179 7.80 31.89 -9.86
CA SER A 179 7.56 30.45 -9.74
C SER A 179 8.00 29.68 -11.00
N PRO A 180 8.44 28.42 -10.88
CA PRO A 180 8.67 27.56 -12.03
C PRO A 180 7.38 27.41 -12.86
N ARG A 181 7.50 27.36 -14.19
CA ARG A 181 6.35 27.12 -15.07
C ARG A 181 5.87 25.67 -14.91
N CYS A 182 4.81 25.48 -14.14
CA CYS A 182 4.20 24.19 -13.90
C CYS A 182 3.35 23.72 -15.09
N GLN A 183 3.30 22.39 -15.29
CA GLN A 183 2.62 21.73 -16.41
C GLN A 183 1.26 21.11 -16.01
N GLY A 184 0.82 21.31 -14.76
CA GLY A 184 -0.51 20.89 -14.31
C GLY A 184 -1.64 21.80 -14.83
N PRO A 185 -2.90 21.44 -14.54
CA PRO A 185 -4.07 22.18 -15.02
C PRO A 185 -3.99 23.68 -14.69
N ASN A 186 -4.38 24.53 -15.64
CA ASN A 186 -4.38 26.00 -15.48
C ASN A 186 -3.03 26.61 -15.02
N GLY A 187 -1.90 25.96 -15.30
CA GLY A 187 -0.57 26.44 -14.86
C GLY A 187 -0.30 26.25 -13.38
N THR A 188 -1.04 25.36 -12.72
CA THR A 188 -0.77 24.90 -11.35
C THR A 188 0.20 23.71 -11.35
N ARG A 189 0.68 23.32 -10.17
CA ARG A 189 1.27 22.00 -9.93
C ARG A 189 0.29 21.16 -9.10
N PHE A 190 0.31 19.86 -9.30
CA PHE A 190 -0.30 18.94 -8.36
C PHE A 190 0.42 18.97 -7.00
N ALA A 191 -0.35 18.71 -5.97
CA ALA A 191 0.06 18.59 -4.59
C ALA A 191 -0.82 17.55 -3.89
N ALA A 192 -0.31 17.03 -2.78
CA ALA A 192 -1.02 16.13 -1.89
C ALA A 192 -0.63 16.49 -0.46
N SER A 193 -1.48 16.13 0.50
CA SER A 193 -1.28 16.51 1.89
C SER A 193 -1.81 15.46 2.87
N ILE A 194 -1.24 15.48 4.08
CA ILE A 194 -1.83 14.87 5.27
C ILE A 194 -2.19 16.01 6.23
N ASN A 195 -3.43 16.08 6.70
CA ASN A 195 -3.94 17.17 7.55
C ASN A 195 -3.68 18.58 6.98
N ASN A 196 -3.81 18.76 5.66
CA ASN A 196 -3.53 20.01 4.93
C ASN A 196 -2.06 20.49 5.04
N VAL A 197 -1.12 19.59 5.38
CA VAL A 197 0.32 19.81 5.30
C VAL A 197 0.88 18.97 4.15
N SER A 198 1.46 19.64 3.15
CA SER A 198 2.10 18.99 2.00
C SER A 198 3.58 18.78 2.28
N PHE A 199 4.02 17.51 2.30
CA PHE A 199 5.40 17.16 2.65
C PHE A 199 6.38 17.51 1.53
N VAL A 200 7.51 18.12 1.91
CA VAL A 200 8.58 18.46 0.96
C VAL A 200 9.75 17.50 1.17
N LEU A 201 9.99 16.62 0.20
CA LEU A 201 11.17 15.74 0.21
C LEU A 201 12.46 16.58 0.30
N PRO A 202 13.32 16.36 1.31
CA PRO A 202 14.57 17.11 1.44
C PRO A 202 15.55 16.72 0.32
N ARG A 203 16.31 17.71 -0.16
CA ARG A 203 17.16 17.56 -1.37
C ARG A 203 18.60 17.14 -1.11
N MET A 204 19.15 17.51 0.05
CA MET A 204 20.57 17.35 0.37
C MET A 204 20.76 16.31 1.47
N ASN A 205 20.14 16.56 2.63
CA ASN A 205 20.31 15.75 3.83
C ASN A 205 19.03 14.97 4.10
N SER A 206 19.14 13.72 4.55
CA SER A 206 17.96 12.97 5.00
C SER A 206 17.37 13.59 6.27
N LEU A 207 16.10 13.30 6.59
CA LEU A 207 15.52 13.73 7.88
C LEU A 207 16.34 13.22 9.06
N MET A 208 16.82 11.97 9.00
CA MET A 208 17.69 11.37 10.03
C MET A 208 19.01 12.12 10.17
N GLN A 209 19.66 12.47 9.06
CA GLN A 209 20.92 13.24 9.06
C GLN A 209 20.73 14.66 9.59
N ALA A 210 19.64 15.33 9.19
CA ALA A 210 19.31 16.66 9.68
C ALA A 210 18.98 16.66 11.18
N TYR A 211 18.26 15.66 11.66
CA TYR A 211 17.99 15.45 13.07
C TYR A 211 19.29 15.18 13.84
N TYR A 212 20.13 14.24 13.38
CA TYR A 212 21.42 13.92 14.01
C TYR A 212 22.34 15.14 14.14
N GLN A 213 22.50 15.89 13.05
CA GLN A 213 23.43 17.02 13.00
C GLN A 213 22.83 18.31 13.60
N GLY A 214 21.62 18.26 14.18
CA GLY A 214 20.94 19.43 14.75
C GLY A 214 20.68 20.54 13.73
N GLN A 215 20.46 20.18 12.46
CA GLN A 215 20.32 21.16 11.38
C GLN A 215 19.02 21.96 11.51
N PRO A 216 19.08 23.30 11.66
CA PRO A 216 17.89 24.10 11.79
C PRO A 216 17.08 24.15 10.50
N ASN A 217 15.75 24.24 10.62
CA ASN A 217 14.80 24.50 9.54
C ASN A 217 14.70 23.43 8.43
N ILE A 218 15.13 22.18 8.67
CA ILE A 218 14.90 21.06 7.72
C ILE A 218 13.56 20.37 7.95
N PHE A 219 13.11 20.28 9.21
CA PHE A 219 11.84 19.65 9.60
C PHE A 219 11.23 20.42 10.77
N THR A 220 9.97 20.12 11.09
CA THR A 220 9.30 20.58 12.30
C THR A 220 8.62 19.42 13.01
N THR A 221 8.47 19.52 14.33
CA THR A 221 7.79 18.53 15.18
C THR A 221 6.35 18.93 15.55
N ASN A 222 5.85 20.03 14.98
CA ASN A 222 4.52 20.58 15.25
C ASN A 222 3.43 20.08 14.26
N PHE A 223 3.61 18.89 13.69
CA PHE A 223 2.63 18.31 12.78
C PHE A 223 1.28 18.11 13.51
N PRO A 224 0.14 18.56 12.95
CA PRO A 224 -1.12 18.55 13.67
C PRO A 224 -1.65 17.11 13.83
N PRO A 225 -1.93 16.63 15.06
CA PRO A 225 -2.43 15.27 15.30
C PRO A 225 -3.87 15.06 14.81
N PHE A 226 -4.61 16.15 14.56
CA PHE A 226 -5.96 16.16 13.99
C PHE A 226 -6.04 17.21 12.87
N PRO A 227 -6.87 17.02 11.84
CA PRO A 227 -6.97 17.94 10.71
C PRO A 227 -7.55 19.29 11.15
N PRO A 228 -7.01 20.43 10.66
CA PRO A 228 -7.63 21.74 10.88
C PRO A 228 -8.95 21.91 10.11
N LEU A 229 -9.19 21.08 9.09
CA LEU A 229 -10.42 21.06 8.29
C LEU A 229 -10.77 19.61 7.93
N GLN A 230 -11.98 19.15 8.28
CA GLN A 230 -12.37 17.74 8.06
C GLN A 230 -12.81 17.41 6.63
N PHE A 231 -13.03 18.40 5.74
CA PHE A 231 -13.80 18.19 4.51
C PHE A 231 -13.00 17.77 3.27
N ASP A 232 -11.69 17.53 3.38
CA ASP A 232 -10.81 17.18 2.26
C ASP A 232 -10.57 15.66 2.18
N TYR A 233 -11.62 14.91 1.84
CA TYR A 233 -11.57 13.45 1.67
C TYR A 233 -11.42 13.07 0.20
N SER A 234 -10.39 12.29 -0.11
CA SER A 234 -10.16 11.80 -1.48
C SER A 234 -11.19 10.75 -1.94
N VAL A 235 -11.48 10.75 -3.23
CA VAL A 235 -12.28 9.73 -3.95
C VAL A 235 -11.39 8.65 -4.63
N GLU A 236 -10.12 8.64 -4.28
CA GLU A 236 -9.11 7.68 -4.74
C GLU A 236 -8.66 6.77 -3.59
N ASP A 237 -8.31 5.52 -3.90
CA ASP A 237 -7.67 4.62 -2.93
C ASP A 237 -6.19 4.99 -2.77
N HIS A 238 -5.77 5.31 -1.54
CA HIS A 238 -4.37 5.63 -1.22
C HIS A 238 -3.76 4.50 -0.40
N PRO A 239 -2.82 3.70 -0.95
CA PRO A 239 -2.06 2.71 -0.17
C PRO A 239 -1.09 3.41 0.78
N MET A 240 -1.51 3.61 2.02
CA MET A 240 -0.69 4.23 3.06
C MET A 240 0.27 3.20 3.65
N HIS A 241 1.57 3.45 3.49
CA HIS A 241 2.68 2.63 3.97
C HIS A 241 3.43 3.31 5.13
N LEU A 242 3.67 2.57 6.22
CA LEU A 242 4.47 3.02 7.35
C LEU A 242 5.81 2.25 7.39
N HIS A 243 6.91 2.98 7.39
CA HIS A 243 8.26 2.43 7.56
C HIS A 243 8.49 1.99 9.01
N GLY A 244 9.35 0.99 9.22
CA GLY A 244 9.78 0.55 10.55
C GLY A 244 8.77 -0.26 11.37
N TYR A 245 7.51 -0.34 10.94
CA TYR A 245 6.42 -0.96 11.68
C TYR A 245 5.56 -1.89 10.81
N GLN A 246 4.95 -2.87 11.48
CA GLN A 246 3.69 -3.47 11.07
C GLN A 246 2.59 -2.86 11.96
N PHE A 247 1.37 -2.75 11.45
CA PHE A 247 0.20 -2.25 12.16
C PHE A 247 -1.00 -3.17 11.98
N TYR A 248 -1.85 -3.24 12.99
CA TYR A 248 -3.12 -3.96 12.95
C TYR A 248 -4.20 -3.07 12.33
N VAL A 249 -4.78 -3.49 11.20
CA VAL A 249 -5.94 -2.81 10.60
C VAL A 249 -7.20 -3.26 11.34
N VAL A 250 -7.69 -2.43 12.28
CA VAL A 250 -8.77 -2.82 13.19
C VAL A 250 -10.16 -2.64 12.60
N GLU A 251 -10.36 -1.69 11.67
CA GLU A 251 -11.58 -1.54 10.89
C GLU A 251 -11.35 -0.65 9.66
N ASN A 252 -12.23 -0.74 8.66
CA ASN A 252 -12.38 0.27 7.61
C ASN A 252 -13.86 0.54 7.31
N GLY A 253 -14.17 1.69 6.71
CA GLY A 253 -15.55 2.09 6.44
C GLY A 253 -15.69 3.19 5.38
N PHE A 254 -16.94 3.55 5.07
CA PHE A 254 -17.30 4.60 4.11
C PHE A 254 -17.83 5.85 4.80
N GLY A 255 -17.71 6.98 4.11
CA GLY A 255 -18.04 8.29 4.64
C GLY A 255 -17.03 8.74 5.69
N ASN A 256 -17.48 9.63 6.57
CA ASN A 256 -16.64 10.21 7.60
C ASN A 256 -16.60 9.27 8.82
N PHE A 257 -15.42 9.00 9.35
CA PHE A 257 -15.25 8.25 10.60
C PHE A 257 -15.98 8.93 11.77
N ASP A 258 -16.79 8.17 12.49
CA ASP A 258 -17.45 8.61 13.73
C ASP A 258 -16.68 8.09 14.96
N PRO A 259 -15.91 8.95 15.66
CA PRO A 259 -15.10 8.55 16.81
C PRO A 259 -15.93 8.08 18.02
N LYS A 260 -17.25 8.23 18.01
CA LYS A 260 -18.15 7.73 19.06
C LYS A 260 -18.69 6.34 18.73
N ASN A 261 -19.05 6.10 17.46
CA ASN A 261 -19.80 4.91 17.05
C ASN A 261 -18.94 3.85 16.36
N ASP A 262 -17.95 4.24 15.56
CA ASP A 262 -17.12 3.27 14.80
C ASP A 262 -16.14 2.46 15.66
N PRO A 263 -15.53 2.98 16.76
CA PRO A 263 -14.65 2.19 17.63
C PRO A 263 -15.29 0.96 18.28
N ALA A 264 -16.63 0.87 18.28
CA ALA A 264 -17.38 -0.31 18.73
C ALA A 264 -17.33 -1.48 17.73
N LYS A 265 -17.05 -1.22 16.44
CA LYS A 265 -16.94 -2.21 15.37
C LYS A 265 -15.55 -2.87 15.31
N PHE A 266 -14.54 -2.17 15.82
CA PHE A 266 -13.12 -2.54 15.71
C PHE A 266 -12.85 -4.01 16.07
N ASN A 267 -12.24 -4.74 15.14
CA ASN A 267 -11.70 -6.06 15.39
C ASN A 267 -10.49 -5.97 16.32
N ARG A 268 -10.66 -6.40 17.57
CA ARG A 268 -9.61 -6.47 18.61
C ARG A 268 -9.21 -7.92 18.92
N ILE A 269 -9.59 -8.87 18.05
CA ILE A 269 -9.35 -10.31 18.23
C ILE A 269 -8.31 -10.80 17.24
N ASP A 270 -8.58 -10.63 15.94
CA ASP A 270 -7.74 -11.12 14.84
C ASP A 270 -7.62 -10.14 13.64
N PRO A 271 -7.48 -8.80 13.86
CA PRO A 271 -7.26 -7.86 12.76
C PRO A 271 -5.99 -8.22 11.98
N PRO A 272 -5.96 -8.06 10.65
CA PRO A 272 -4.77 -8.34 9.85
C PRO A 272 -3.64 -7.36 10.18
N GLU A 273 -2.44 -7.91 10.39
CA GLU A 273 -1.19 -7.18 10.59
C GLU A 273 -0.53 -6.90 9.22
N ARG A 274 -0.25 -5.62 8.92
CA ARG A 274 0.26 -5.13 7.63
C ARG A 274 1.11 -3.87 7.78
N ASN A 275 1.96 -3.59 6.80
CA ASN A 275 2.74 -2.35 6.71
C ASN A 275 2.14 -1.35 5.69
N THR A 276 1.18 -1.80 4.88
CA THR A 276 0.55 -1.00 3.81
C THR A 276 -0.93 -1.31 3.72
N ILE A 277 -1.80 -0.28 3.74
CA ILE A 277 -3.25 -0.42 3.62
C ILE A 277 -3.85 0.66 2.72
N GLY A 278 -4.69 0.26 1.76
CA GLY A 278 -5.48 1.18 0.94
C GLY A 278 -6.57 1.85 1.78
N THR A 279 -6.67 3.17 1.71
CA THR A 279 -7.81 3.92 2.27
C THR A 279 -8.95 3.94 1.28
N PRO A 280 -10.12 3.32 1.55
CA PRO A 280 -11.19 3.21 0.55
C PRO A 280 -11.66 4.58 0.01
N PRO A 281 -12.06 4.66 -1.27
CA PRO A 281 -12.58 5.89 -1.87
C PRO A 281 -13.71 6.52 -1.06
N GLY A 282 -13.53 7.76 -0.60
CA GLY A 282 -14.50 8.44 0.26
C GLY A 282 -14.76 7.73 1.58
N GLY A 283 -13.77 7.03 2.13
CA GLY A 283 -13.86 6.24 3.35
C GLY A 283 -12.70 6.47 4.31
N TRP A 284 -12.56 5.56 5.27
CA TRP A 284 -11.58 5.63 6.35
C TRP A 284 -11.02 4.25 6.72
N VAL A 285 -9.85 4.25 7.35
CA VAL A 285 -9.20 3.06 7.92
C VAL A 285 -8.71 3.40 9.32
N ALA A 286 -8.99 2.53 10.29
CA ALA A 286 -8.41 2.60 11.62
C ALA A 286 -7.29 1.57 11.75
N ILE A 287 -6.10 2.02 12.15
CA ILE A 287 -4.96 1.16 12.44
C ILE A 287 -4.52 1.31 13.91
N ARG A 288 -3.85 0.30 14.44
CA ARG A 288 -3.16 0.34 15.74
C ARG A 288 -1.76 -0.27 15.61
N PHE A 289 -0.76 0.40 16.16
CA PHE A 289 0.60 -0.12 16.31
C PHE A 289 1.19 0.41 17.63
N GLU A 290 2.26 -0.22 18.08
CA GLU A 290 3.07 0.24 19.21
C GLU A 290 4.28 0.97 18.63
N ALA A 291 4.61 2.16 19.12
CA ALA A 291 5.77 2.92 18.63
C ALA A 291 7.06 2.46 19.33
N ASP A 292 7.36 1.16 19.24
CA ASP A 292 8.39 0.46 20.02
C ASP A 292 9.75 0.32 19.31
N ASN A 293 9.92 0.91 18.12
CA ASN A 293 11.11 0.72 17.29
C ASN A 293 12.00 1.99 17.15
N PRO A 294 12.91 2.22 18.12
CA PRO A 294 14.12 3.04 17.95
C PRO A 294 15.28 2.16 17.40
N ASP A 295 15.82 2.39 16.21
CA ASP A 295 16.93 1.58 15.61
C ASP A 295 18.28 1.82 16.34
N LYS A 296 19.15 0.87 16.78
CA LYS A 296 20.06 0.97 18.00
C LYS A 296 21.59 1.37 17.89
N MET A 297 22.19 2.13 18.88
CA MET A 297 23.46 2.98 18.92
C MET A 297 24.01 3.32 20.34
N PRO A 298 25.13 4.08 20.40
CA PRO A 298 25.48 5.07 21.43
C PRO A 298 25.26 6.59 21.11
N ASN A 299 24.53 7.32 21.98
CA ASN A 299 24.46 8.80 22.09
C ASN A 299 23.37 9.59 21.32
N ILE A 300 22.30 8.95 20.82
CA ILE A 300 21.10 9.66 20.30
C ILE A 300 19.82 9.05 20.88
N ASN A 301 18.78 9.89 20.99
CA ASN A 301 17.50 9.54 21.58
C ASN A 301 16.30 9.28 20.65
N ASN A 302 16.28 9.64 19.35
CA ASN A 302 15.03 9.52 18.55
C ASN A 302 15.20 8.97 17.10
N SER A 303 14.35 8.02 16.69
CA SER A 303 14.26 7.43 15.33
C SER A 303 13.23 8.17 14.47
N ILE A 304 13.37 8.10 13.13
CA ILE A 304 12.45 8.75 12.19
C ILE A 304 11.88 7.75 11.18
N TRP A 305 10.55 7.62 11.15
CA TRP A 305 9.83 6.66 10.33
C TRP A 305 8.83 7.34 9.39
N LEU A 306 8.97 7.13 8.09
CA LEU A 306 8.11 7.75 7.07
C LEU A 306 6.76 7.03 6.98
N LEU A 307 5.67 7.80 7.01
CA LEU A 307 4.32 7.38 6.61
C LEU A 307 4.00 8.06 5.28
N HIS A 308 3.71 7.31 4.22
CA HIS A 308 3.41 7.90 2.91
C HIS A 308 2.45 7.07 2.08
N CYS A 309 1.82 7.68 1.07
CA CYS A 309 1.15 6.92 0.02
C CYS A 309 2.19 6.24 -0.88
N HIS A 310 1.96 4.97 -1.20
CA HIS A 310 2.83 4.13 -2.02
C HIS A 310 2.54 4.24 -3.54
N LEU A 311 1.82 5.28 -3.97
CA LEU A 311 1.71 5.69 -5.36
C LEU A 311 2.85 6.68 -5.68
N ASP A 312 3.70 6.33 -6.66
CA ASP A 312 4.93 7.07 -7.00
C ASP A 312 4.70 8.53 -7.43
N SER A 313 3.48 8.88 -7.85
CA SER A 313 3.04 10.26 -8.10
C SER A 313 2.75 11.03 -6.80
N HIS A 314 2.19 10.39 -5.78
CA HIS A 314 1.62 11.06 -4.60
C HIS A 314 2.68 11.40 -3.56
N LEU A 315 3.70 10.55 -3.39
CA LEU A 315 4.87 10.85 -2.55
C LEU A 315 5.56 12.19 -2.93
N PRO A 316 5.97 12.45 -4.19
CA PRO A 316 6.55 13.74 -4.60
C PRO A 316 5.56 14.90 -4.62
N TRP A 317 4.25 14.64 -4.70
CA TRP A 317 3.22 15.66 -4.51
C TRP A 317 3.07 16.08 -3.04
N GLY A 318 3.57 15.28 -2.10
CA GLY A 318 3.63 15.60 -0.66
C GLY A 318 2.69 14.77 0.22
N LEU A 319 2.19 13.63 -0.26
CA LEU A 319 1.35 12.70 0.50
C LEU A 319 2.20 11.85 1.46
N ALA A 320 2.83 12.52 2.41
CA ALA A 320 3.69 11.90 3.42
C ALA A 320 3.70 12.69 4.74
N THR A 321 4.17 12.04 5.79
CA THR A 321 4.60 12.64 7.06
C THR A 321 5.62 11.70 7.72
N ALA A 322 6.20 12.06 8.85
CA ALA A 322 7.13 11.20 9.57
C ALA A 322 6.87 11.18 11.08
N PHE A 323 6.97 10.00 11.67
CA PHE A 323 6.97 9.80 13.11
C PHE A 323 8.40 9.96 13.64
N LEU A 324 8.56 10.82 14.65
CA LEU A 324 9.75 10.88 15.48
C LEU A 324 9.47 10.03 16.73
N VAL A 325 10.21 8.94 16.92
CA VAL A 325 10.00 7.97 18.01
C VAL A 325 11.17 8.03 18.97
N GLU A 326 10.90 8.36 20.23
CA GLU A 326 11.94 8.54 21.26
C GLU A 326 12.41 7.21 21.87
N ASN A 327 13.59 7.22 22.50
CA ASN A 327 14.20 6.08 23.16
C ASN A 327 13.40 5.65 24.39
N GLY A 328 13.34 4.35 24.60
CA GLY A 328 13.03 3.77 25.90
C GLY A 328 14.26 3.71 26.82
N VAL A 329 14.09 3.02 27.94
CA VAL A 329 15.09 2.97 29.04
C VAL A 329 16.19 1.93 28.80
N GLY A 330 15.90 0.88 28.02
CA GLY A 330 16.84 -0.24 27.78
C GLY A 330 17.74 -0.05 26.56
N LYS A 331 18.89 -0.74 26.53
CA LYS A 331 19.81 -0.78 25.37
C LYS A 331 19.20 -1.31 24.07
N LEU A 332 18.09 -2.05 24.17
CA LEU A 332 17.30 -2.53 23.02
C LEU A 332 16.23 -1.52 22.58
N GLN A 333 16.11 -0.39 23.29
CA GLN A 333 15.16 0.70 23.05
C GLN A 333 15.93 2.02 22.77
N THR A 334 17.11 1.96 22.13
CA THR A 334 18.00 3.10 21.85
C THR A 334 18.07 3.38 20.33
N VAL A 335 18.38 4.60 19.86
CA VAL A 335 18.49 5.07 18.42
C VAL A 335 19.87 4.78 17.80
N GLN A 336 20.27 5.12 16.52
CA GLN A 336 21.18 4.35 15.57
C GLN A 336 22.54 5.04 15.16
N PRO A 337 23.76 4.42 15.16
CA PRO A 337 24.95 5.16 14.76
C PRO A 337 24.95 5.23 13.25
N PRO A 338 25.03 6.44 12.68
CA PRO A 338 25.17 6.57 11.24
C PRO A 338 26.42 5.78 10.80
N PRO A 339 26.31 4.94 9.76
CA PRO A 339 27.46 4.38 9.07
C PRO A 339 28.54 5.44 8.83
N LEU A 340 29.82 5.06 8.95
CA LEU A 340 30.96 5.98 8.83
C LEU A 340 31.08 6.59 7.41
N ASP A 341 30.39 5.99 6.44
CA ASP A 341 30.27 6.36 5.03
C ASP A 341 28.96 7.09 4.70
N LEU A 342 28.19 7.57 5.70
CA LEU A 342 27.05 8.44 5.46
C LEU A 342 27.55 9.78 4.83
N PRO A 343 27.06 10.17 3.64
CA PRO A 343 27.65 11.24 2.82
C PRO A 343 27.35 12.67 3.30
#